data_AF-A0A0L6VXM8-F1
#
_entry.id   AF-A0A0L6VXM8-F1
#
_cell.length_a   1.000
_cell.length_b   1.000
_cell.length_c   1.000
_cell.angle_alpha   90.00
_cell.angle_beta   90.00
_cell.angle_gamma   90.00
#
_symmetry.space_group_name_H-M   'P 1'
#
loop_
_entity.id
_entity.type
_entity.pdbx_description
1 polymer ?
#
loop_
_entity_poly.entity_id
_entity_poly.type
_entity_poly.pdbx_seq_one_letter_code
_entity_poly.pdbx_strand_id
1 'polypeptide(L)'
;MAISLQKGGNVNLSKEAPGLVNMKVGLGWDVRATDGAAFDLDGVVFLLNQSGKVRSDADFIFYNNLKSADGSIVHSGDNRTGEGEGDDESVSIDLSKVPADVDRVVLAVTIHDGEARRQNFGMVGKAFIRCVNAANNSEIARYDLSEDGSTESAMVFGEVYRNGTDWKFRAVGQGFNGGLGPLAKNYGVAV
;
A
#
# COMPACT_ATOMS: atom_id res chain seq x y z
N MET A 1 -15.47 13.68 4.43
CA MET A 1 -16.09 12.48 3.83
C MET A 1 -14.99 11.80 3.05
N ALA A 2 -14.58 10.59 3.44
CA ALA A 2 -13.55 9.85 2.73
C ALA A 2 -14.02 9.56 1.29
N ILE A 3 -13.16 9.74 0.30
CA ILE A 3 -13.49 9.33 -1.06
C ILE A 3 -13.38 7.81 -1.11
N SER A 4 -14.50 7.12 -1.27
CA SER A 4 -14.47 5.71 -1.65
C SER A 4 -13.96 5.66 -3.09
N LEU A 5 -12.70 5.24 -3.26
CA LEU A 5 -12.10 5.15 -4.58
C LEU A 5 -12.54 3.83 -5.22
N GLN A 6 -12.98 3.91 -6.47
CA GLN A 6 -13.10 2.72 -7.32
C GLN A 6 -11.81 2.52 -8.10
N LYS A 7 -11.60 1.30 -8.59
CA LYS A 7 -10.48 0.94 -9.47
C LYS A 7 -10.30 1.98 -10.58
N GLY A 8 -9.11 2.59 -10.66
CA GLY A 8 -8.78 3.62 -11.65
C GLY A 8 -9.10 5.07 -11.24
N GLY A 9 -9.63 5.30 -10.03
CA GLY A 9 -9.95 6.64 -9.53
C GLY A 9 -8.71 7.51 -9.33
N ASN A 10 -8.76 8.78 -9.77
CA ASN A 10 -7.69 9.75 -9.54
C ASN A 10 -8.13 10.78 -8.51
N VAL A 11 -7.30 11.04 -7.51
CA VAL A 11 -7.51 12.09 -6.52
C VAL A 11 -6.30 13.02 -6.49
N ASN A 12 -6.58 14.31 -6.54
CA ASN A 12 -5.52 15.31 -6.49
C ASN A 12 -5.20 15.60 -5.01
N LEU A 13 -4.06 15.09 -4.53
CA LEU A 13 -3.66 15.25 -3.14
C LEU A 13 -3.53 16.74 -2.78
N SER A 14 -3.01 17.58 -3.67
CA SER A 14 -2.92 19.02 -3.43
C SER A 14 -4.29 19.71 -3.28
N LYS A 15 -5.36 19.15 -3.85
CA LYS A 15 -6.72 19.72 -3.71
C LYS A 15 -7.43 19.21 -2.47
N GLU A 16 -7.35 17.92 -2.18
CA GLU A 16 -7.98 17.31 -1.00
C GLU A 16 -7.21 17.62 0.29
N ALA A 17 -5.89 17.74 0.18
CA ALA A 17 -4.95 17.97 1.26
C ALA A 17 -3.86 18.97 0.80
N PRO A 18 -4.19 20.27 0.69
CA PRO A 18 -3.19 21.30 0.34
C PRO A 18 -2.02 21.25 1.33
N GLY A 19 -0.82 21.05 0.81
CA GLY A 19 0.39 20.88 1.63
C GLY A 19 0.54 19.50 2.27
N LEU A 20 0.02 18.44 1.65
CA LEU A 20 0.24 17.07 2.10
C LEU A 20 1.73 16.75 2.18
N VAL A 21 2.25 16.76 3.41
CA VAL A 21 3.63 16.38 3.72
C VAL A 21 3.65 14.90 4.08
N ASN A 22 2.75 14.50 4.98
CA ASN A 22 2.71 13.17 5.55
C ASN A 22 1.36 12.51 5.27
N MET A 23 1.42 11.35 4.66
CA MET A 23 0.30 10.46 4.39
C MET A 23 0.47 9.21 5.24
N LYS A 24 -0.62 8.62 5.69
CA LYS A 24 -0.63 7.37 6.44
C LYS A 24 -1.61 6.44 5.75
N VAL A 25 -1.18 5.22 5.47
CA VAL A 25 -2.04 4.16 4.96
C VAL A 25 -2.28 3.19 6.09
N GLY A 26 -3.55 2.98 6.42
CA GLY A 26 -4.00 1.98 7.38
C GLY A 26 -4.61 0.80 6.62
N LEU A 27 -4.21 -0.41 6.98
CA LEU A 27 -4.79 -1.66 6.52
C LEU A 27 -5.46 -2.31 7.72
N GLY A 28 -6.68 -2.80 7.54
CA GLY A 28 -7.41 -3.54 8.56
C GLY A 28 -8.09 -4.74 7.94
N TRP A 29 -8.07 -5.88 8.61
CA TRP A 29 -8.74 -7.09 8.14
C TRP A 29 -9.24 -7.99 9.27
N ASP A 30 -10.33 -8.69 9.00
CA ASP A 30 -10.97 -9.61 9.95
C ASP A 30 -10.67 -11.05 9.53
N VAL A 31 -9.98 -11.78 10.40
CA VAL A 31 -9.58 -13.16 10.16
C VAL A 31 -10.80 -14.07 10.34
N ARG A 32 -11.24 -14.75 9.27
CA ARG A 32 -12.28 -15.79 9.42
C ARG A 32 -11.70 -16.97 10.21
N ALA A 33 -12.13 -17.11 11.47
CA ALA A 33 -11.71 -18.11 12.45
C ALA A 33 -11.98 -19.59 12.09
N THR A 34 -12.24 -19.94 10.83
CA THR A 34 -12.72 -21.28 10.44
C THR A 34 -11.62 -22.32 10.15
N ASP A 35 -10.39 -21.93 9.81
CA ASP A 35 -9.38 -22.90 9.35
C ASP A 35 -7.92 -22.48 9.69
N GLY A 36 -7.60 -22.39 11.00
CA GLY A 36 -6.27 -22.62 11.59
C GLY A 36 -5.02 -21.83 11.12
N ALA A 37 -5.07 -21.02 10.08
CA ALA A 37 -3.94 -20.28 9.53
C ALA A 37 -4.19 -18.77 9.59
N ALA A 38 -3.28 -18.05 10.23
CA ALA A 38 -3.29 -16.59 10.23
C ALA A 38 -3.19 -16.05 8.79
N PHE A 39 -3.94 -14.99 8.52
CA PHE A 39 -3.81 -14.21 7.30
C PHE A 39 -2.84 -13.07 7.59
N ASP A 40 -1.75 -13.10 6.84
CA ASP A 40 -0.64 -12.17 6.97
C ASP A 40 -0.67 -11.29 5.72
N LEU A 41 -1.24 -10.08 5.88
CA LEU A 41 -1.30 -9.08 4.82
C LEU A 41 -0.15 -8.11 5.02
N ASP A 42 0.71 -8.03 4.02
CA ASP A 42 1.87 -7.17 3.98
C ASP A 42 1.60 -5.94 3.12
N GLY A 43 1.62 -4.76 3.73
CA GLY A 43 1.68 -3.48 3.04
C GLY A 43 3.08 -3.23 2.48
N VAL A 44 3.17 -3.06 1.15
CA VAL A 44 4.44 -2.82 0.47
C VAL A 44 4.43 -1.51 -0.32
N VAL A 45 5.56 -0.81 -0.31
CA VAL A 45 5.72 0.45 -1.02
C VAL A 45 6.98 0.44 -1.87
N PHE A 46 6.83 0.87 -3.12
CA PHE A 46 7.92 0.99 -4.09
C PHE A 46 8.16 2.46 -4.41
N LEU A 47 9.36 2.95 -4.16
CA LEU A 47 9.78 4.26 -4.65
C LEU A 47 10.39 4.08 -6.05
N LEU A 48 9.71 4.61 -7.06
CA LEU A 48 10.12 4.54 -8.45
C LEU A 48 10.69 5.88 -8.92
N ASN A 49 11.79 5.79 -9.64
CA ASN A 49 12.35 6.91 -10.36
C ASN A 49 11.51 7.26 -11.60
N GLN A 50 11.93 8.30 -12.32
CA GLN A 50 11.29 8.74 -13.57
C GLN A 50 11.26 7.65 -14.66
N SER A 51 12.14 6.63 -14.58
CA SER A 51 12.15 5.48 -15.49
C SER A 51 11.17 4.37 -15.08
N GLY A 52 10.42 4.55 -13.99
CA GLY A 52 9.47 3.56 -13.46
C GLY A 52 10.13 2.38 -12.77
N LYS A 53 11.37 2.53 -12.30
CA LYS A 53 12.11 1.48 -11.58
C LYS A 53 12.56 1.95 -10.21
N VAL A 54 12.71 1.02 -9.28
CA VAL A 54 13.37 1.30 -7.99
C VAL A 54 14.83 1.69 -8.22
N ARG A 55 15.39 2.60 -7.39
CA ARG A 55 16.81 2.99 -7.53
C ARG A 55 17.72 1.97 -6.85
N SER A 56 17.25 1.37 -5.76
CA SER A 56 17.90 0.24 -5.08
C SER A 56 16.88 -0.64 -4.39
N ASP A 57 17.30 -1.80 -3.91
CA ASP A 57 16.47 -2.70 -3.09
C ASP A 57 16.03 -2.05 -1.76
N ALA A 58 16.68 -0.96 -1.33
CA ALA A 58 16.27 -0.17 -0.17
C ALA A 58 15.10 0.79 -0.45
N ASP A 59 14.79 1.05 -1.72
CA ASP A 59 13.58 1.78 -2.16
C ASP A 59 12.33 0.88 -2.17
N PHE A 60 12.49 -0.38 -1.75
CA PHE A 60 11.42 -1.31 -1.52
C PHE A 60 11.17 -1.46 -0.02
N ILE A 61 9.98 -1.04 0.41
CA ILE A 61 9.56 -0.97 1.81
C ILE A 61 8.52 -2.04 2.05
N PHE A 62 8.77 -2.87 3.05
CA PHE A 62 7.97 -4.03 3.41
C PHE A 62 8.27 -4.41 4.87
N TYR A 63 7.63 -5.45 5.41
CA TYR A 63 7.79 -5.90 6.79
C TYR A 63 9.26 -6.06 7.25
N ASN A 64 10.16 -6.51 6.38
CA ASN A 64 11.58 -6.67 6.72
C ASN A 64 12.39 -5.36 6.61
N ASN A 65 11.87 -4.39 5.86
CA ASN A 65 12.49 -3.08 5.66
C ASN A 65 11.52 -1.97 6.07
N LEU A 66 11.40 -1.77 7.39
CA LEU A 66 10.42 -0.87 7.99
C LEU A 66 10.64 0.62 7.67
N LYS A 67 11.81 1.00 7.14
CA LYS A 67 12.12 2.40 6.85
C LYS A 67 12.82 2.53 5.51
N SER A 68 12.41 3.51 4.72
CA SER A 68 13.16 3.87 3.51
C SER A 68 14.51 4.45 3.88
N ALA A 69 15.51 4.25 3.01
CA ALA A 69 16.85 4.83 3.17
C ALA A 69 16.81 6.35 3.32
N ASP A 70 15.84 7.00 2.66
CA ASP A 70 15.63 8.45 2.75
C ASP A 70 14.82 8.87 4.00
N GLY A 71 14.31 7.89 4.77
CA GLY A 71 13.43 8.14 5.91
C GLY A 71 12.07 8.74 5.54
N SER A 72 11.71 8.72 4.26
CA SER A 72 10.43 9.16 3.72
C SER A 72 9.31 8.19 4.11
N ILE A 73 9.56 6.89 4.08
CA ILE A 73 8.54 5.89 4.44
C ILE A 73 8.91 5.24 5.76
N VAL A 74 7.93 5.13 6.65
CA VAL A 74 8.03 4.48 7.95
C VAL A 74 6.85 3.54 8.14
N HIS A 75 7.16 2.26 8.21
CA HIS A 75 6.25 1.20 8.55
C HIS A 75 6.11 1.12 10.07
N SER A 76 4.87 1.13 10.59
CA SER A 76 4.62 1.19 12.04
C SER A 76 4.74 -0.16 12.75
N GLY A 77 4.64 -1.27 12.01
CA GLY A 77 4.81 -2.63 12.51
C GLY A 77 4.05 -3.62 11.64
N ASP A 78 4.57 -4.83 11.54
CA ASP A 78 3.96 -5.97 10.87
C ASP A 78 3.01 -6.67 11.86
N ASN A 79 1.72 -6.78 11.50
CA ASN A 79 0.73 -7.55 12.25
C ASN A 79 0.33 -8.79 11.47
N ARG A 80 1.09 -9.86 11.68
CA ARG A 80 0.94 -11.17 11.04
C ARG A 80 -0.34 -11.92 11.37
N THR A 81 -1.09 -11.43 12.35
CA THR A 81 -2.27 -12.11 12.91
C THR A 81 -3.58 -11.43 12.59
N GLY A 82 -3.59 -10.14 12.24
CA GLY A 82 -4.84 -9.36 12.16
C GLY A 82 -5.63 -9.36 13.48
N GLU A 83 -4.95 -9.61 14.61
CA GLU A 83 -5.55 -9.48 15.93
C GLU A 83 -5.54 -8.00 16.33
N GLY A 84 -6.68 -7.33 16.15
CA GLY A 84 -6.86 -5.93 16.50
C GLY A 84 -8.22 -5.39 16.06
N GLU A 85 -8.78 -4.44 16.83
CA GLU A 85 -9.91 -3.63 16.34
C GLU A 85 -9.35 -2.40 15.60
N GLY A 86 -9.45 -2.37 14.27
CA GLY A 86 -9.17 -1.15 13.49
C GLY A 86 -8.14 -1.33 12.38
N ASP A 87 -7.11 -0.47 12.38
CA ASP A 87 -5.96 -0.59 11.47
C ASP A 87 -4.93 -1.55 12.09
N ASP A 88 -4.87 -2.78 11.58
CA ASP A 88 -3.90 -3.79 11.99
C ASP A 88 -2.46 -3.39 11.62
N GLU A 89 -2.31 -2.76 10.45
CA GLU A 89 -1.04 -2.33 9.91
C GLU A 89 -1.13 -0.88 9.45
N SER A 90 -0.04 -0.12 9.63
CA SER A 90 0.00 1.21 9.03
C SER A 90 1.37 1.65 8.52
N VAL A 91 1.36 2.35 7.38
CA VAL A 91 2.53 2.84 6.68
C VAL A 91 2.44 4.35 6.55
N SER A 92 3.40 5.07 7.11
CA SER A 92 3.49 6.52 6.99
C SER A 92 4.47 6.88 5.86
N ILE A 93 4.08 7.82 5.01
CA ILE A 93 4.83 8.30 3.84
C ILE A 93 4.95 9.82 3.95
N ASP A 94 6.16 10.31 4.12
CA ASP A 94 6.58 11.70 4.15
C ASP A 94 7.11 12.09 2.76
N LEU A 95 6.25 12.76 2.00
CA LEU A 95 6.51 13.26 0.65
C LEU A 95 7.53 14.41 0.63
N SER A 96 7.79 15.10 1.75
CA SER A 96 8.79 16.17 1.81
C SER A 96 10.22 15.66 1.84
N LYS A 97 10.40 14.45 2.37
CA LYS A 97 11.68 13.74 2.39
C LYS A 97 11.90 12.89 1.16
N VAL A 98 10.90 12.76 0.28
CA VAL A 98 11.06 12.04 -0.97
C VAL A 98 12.06 12.81 -1.84
N PRO A 99 13.21 12.20 -2.17
CA PRO A 99 14.22 12.85 -2.99
C PRO A 99 13.69 13.14 -4.39
N ALA A 100 14.26 14.14 -5.05
CA ALA A 100 13.84 14.55 -6.40
C ALA A 100 14.02 13.46 -7.47
N ASP A 101 14.84 12.44 -7.19
CA ASP A 101 15.01 11.28 -8.06
C ASP A 101 13.80 10.34 -8.09
N VAL A 102 12.89 10.44 -7.11
CA VAL A 102 11.67 9.64 -7.01
C VAL A 102 10.50 10.45 -7.55
N ASP A 103 9.96 10.00 -8.67
CA ASP A 103 8.83 10.63 -9.34
C ASP A 103 7.50 9.96 -8.98
N ARG A 104 7.54 8.68 -8.59
CA ARG A 104 6.35 7.89 -8.25
C ARG A 104 6.58 7.00 -7.05
N VAL A 105 5.56 6.86 -6.22
CA VAL A 105 5.53 5.99 -5.05
C VAL A 105 4.33 5.07 -5.23
N VAL A 106 4.56 3.79 -5.47
CA VAL A 106 3.51 2.80 -5.67
C VAL A 106 3.24 2.09 -4.36
N LEU A 107 1.99 2.07 -3.93
CA LEU A 107 1.51 1.34 -2.77
C LEU A 107 0.78 0.09 -3.22
N ALA A 108 1.24 -1.06 -2.73
CA ALA A 108 0.62 -2.34 -2.96
C ALA A 108 0.45 -3.09 -1.63
N VAL A 109 -0.39 -4.12 -1.66
CA VAL A 109 -0.61 -5.04 -0.55
C VAL A 109 -0.47 -6.45 -1.08
N THR A 110 0.12 -7.34 -0.31
CA THR A 110 0.30 -8.74 -0.69
C THR A 110 -0.05 -9.66 0.47
N ILE A 111 -0.51 -10.88 0.19
CA ILE A 111 -0.72 -11.89 1.21
C ILE A 111 0.55 -12.73 1.32
N HIS A 112 1.18 -12.72 2.49
CA HIS A 112 2.33 -13.57 2.78
C HIS A 112 1.93 -15.04 2.65
N ASP A 113 2.71 -15.83 1.92
CA ASP A 113 2.42 -17.26 1.68
C ASP A 113 1.05 -17.54 1.02
N GLY A 114 0.39 -16.53 0.43
CA GLY A 114 -0.97 -16.68 -0.11
C GLY A 114 -1.08 -17.83 -1.13
N GLU A 115 -0.08 -17.98 -2.00
CA GLU A 115 -0.03 -19.05 -3.00
C GLU A 115 0.24 -20.44 -2.38
N ALA A 116 1.14 -20.52 -1.39
CA ALA A 116 1.49 -21.76 -0.70
C ALA A 116 0.35 -22.26 0.20
N ARG A 117 -0.39 -21.33 0.83
CA ARG A 117 -1.53 -21.60 1.70
C ARG A 117 -2.88 -21.60 0.97
N ARG A 118 -2.88 -21.36 -0.36
CA ARG A 118 -4.09 -21.13 -1.18
C ARG A 118 -5.04 -20.09 -0.56
N GLN A 119 -4.47 -19.13 0.14
CA GLN A 119 -5.17 -17.99 0.71
C GLN A 119 -5.29 -16.91 -0.36
N ASN A 120 -6.47 -16.31 -0.42
CA ASN A 120 -6.76 -15.16 -1.28
C ASN A 120 -7.56 -14.13 -0.49
N PHE A 121 -7.62 -12.90 -1.02
CA PHE A 121 -8.37 -11.82 -0.37
C PHE A 121 -9.86 -12.13 -0.19
N GLY A 122 -10.44 -13.00 -1.02
CA GLY A 122 -11.83 -13.46 -0.88
C GLY A 122 -12.09 -14.35 0.35
N MET A 123 -11.05 -14.88 0.98
CA MET A 123 -11.16 -15.63 2.24
C MET A 123 -11.02 -14.73 3.48
N VAL A 124 -10.57 -13.48 3.30
CA VAL A 124 -10.41 -12.49 4.36
C VAL A 124 -11.71 -11.72 4.53
N GLY A 125 -12.22 -11.62 5.76
CA GLY A 125 -13.43 -10.87 6.05
C GLY A 125 -13.12 -9.39 6.23
N LYS A 126 -14.00 -8.51 5.75
CA LYS A 126 -13.97 -7.06 6.05
C LYS A 126 -12.58 -6.41 5.86
N ALA A 127 -11.78 -6.88 4.91
CA ALA A 127 -10.52 -6.26 4.61
C ALA A 127 -10.78 -4.88 3.99
N PHE A 128 -10.17 -3.85 4.58
CA PHE A 128 -10.20 -2.50 4.07
C PHE A 128 -8.82 -1.88 4.16
N ILE A 129 -8.53 -1.03 3.18
CA ILE A 129 -7.36 -0.16 3.19
C ILE A 129 -7.85 1.27 3.10
N ARG A 130 -7.27 2.13 3.92
CA ARG A 130 -7.55 3.55 3.90
C ARG A 130 -6.27 4.34 3.87
N CYS A 131 -6.29 5.40 3.09
CA CYS A 131 -5.26 6.39 3.01
C CYS A 131 -5.77 7.65 3.70
N VAL A 132 -5.03 8.10 4.71
CA VAL A 132 -5.35 9.26 5.52
C VAL A 132 -4.18 10.24 5.46
N ASN A 133 -4.48 11.53 5.53
CA ASN A 133 -3.47 12.54 5.70
C ASN A 133 -3.08 12.57 7.18
N ALA A 134 -1.80 12.30 7.49
CA ALA A 134 -1.33 12.25 8.87
C ALA A 134 -1.32 13.63 9.56
N ALA A 135 -1.29 14.73 8.80
CA ALA A 135 -1.27 16.08 9.35
C ALA A 135 -2.61 16.52 9.94
N ASN A 136 -3.74 16.10 9.35
CA ASN A 136 -5.08 16.51 9.75
C ASN A 136 -6.02 15.32 10.06
N ASN A 137 -5.49 14.09 10.01
CA ASN A 137 -6.25 12.85 10.17
C ASN A 137 -7.43 12.71 9.18
N SER A 138 -7.35 13.39 8.04
CA SER A 138 -8.42 13.37 7.04
C SER A 138 -8.25 12.16 6.12
N GLU A 139 -9.25 11.30 6.08
CA GLU A 139 -9.30 10.17 5.16
C GLU A 139 -9.38 10.67 3.71
N ILE A 140 -8.31 10.49 2.95
CA ILE A 140 -8.19 10.88 1.54
C ILE A 140 -8.94 9.85 0.69
N ALA A 141 -8.64 8.58 0.93
CA ALA A 141 -9.18 7.50 0.15
C ALA A 141 -9.46 6.28 1.03
N ARG A 142 -10.51 5.55 0.70
CA ARG A 142 -10.78 4.23 1.28
C ARG A 142 -11.11 3.26 0.16
N TYR A 143 -10.65 2.03 0.32
CA TYR A 143 -10.94 0.92 -0.56
C TYR A 143 -11.20 -0.32 0.27
N ASP A 144 -12.39 -0.88 0.09
CA ASP A 144 -12.78 -2.11 0.77
C ASP A 144 -12.39 -3.29 -0.13
N LEU A 145 -11.36 -4.04 0.29
CA LEU A 145 -10.85 -5.24 -0.40
C LEU A 145 -11.89 -6.37 -0.41
N SER A 146 -12.88 -6.29 0.48
CA SER A 146 -13.97 -7.24 0.66
C SER A 146 -14.81 -7.50 -0.61
N GLU A 147 -14.89 -6.56 -1.55
CA GLU A 147 -15.72 -6.66 -2.76
C GLU A 147 -14.96 -7.05 -4.03
N ASP A 148 -13.64 -6.84 -4.10
CA ASP A 148 -12.84 -7.02 -5.34
C ASP A 148 -11.87 -8.22 -5.30
N GLY A 149 -11.74 -8.93 -4.17
CA GLY A 149 -10.74 -9.97 -3.94
C GLY A 149 -10.96 -11.32 -4.65
N SER A 150 -11.00 -11.36 -5.98
CA SER A 150 -11.01 -12.59 -6.78
C SER A 150 -9.61 -13.20 -6.93
N THR A 151 -9.34 -14.33 -6.28
CA THR A 151 -8.17 -15.23 -6.48
C THR A 151 -6.74 -14.66 -6.41
N GLU A 152 -6.56 -13.34 -6.35
CA GLU A 152 -5.24 -12.68 -6.43
C GLU A 152 -4.55 -12.64 -5.06
N SER A 153 -3.21 -12.78 -5.05
CA SER A 153 -2.37 -12.77 -3.84
C SER A 153 -1.60 -11.48 -3.64
N ALA A 154 -1.62 -10.57 -4.61
CA ALA A 154 -1.05 -9.22 -4.54
C ALA A 154 -1.98 -8.23 -5.22
N MET A 155 -2.01 -6.98 -4.74
CA MET A 155 -2.79 -5.91 -5.36
C MET A 155 -2.12 -4.55 -5.17
N VAL A 156 -2.00 -3.80 -6.26
CA VAL A 156 -1.59 -2.40 -6.24
C VAL A 156 -2.80 -1.53 -5.91
N PHE A 157 -2.82 -0.95 -4.71
CA PHE A 157 -3.89 -0.05 -4.28
C PHE A 157 -3.83 1.25 -5.08
N GLY A 158 -2.65 1.88 -5.14
CA GLY A 158 -2.50 3.12 -5.85
C GLY A 158 -1.06 3.58 -6.01
N GLU A 159 -0.88 4.56 -6.88
CA GLU A 159 0.39 5.23 -7.10
C GLU A 159 0.26 6.72 -6.79
N VAL A 160 1.23 7.25 -6.08
CA VAL A 160 1.40 8.68 -5.82
C VAL A 160 2.48 9.16 -6.76
N TYR A 161 2.17 10.05 -7.68
CA TYR A 161 3.14 10.54 -8.63
C TYR A 161 3.22 12.06 -8.57
N ARG A 162 4.43 12.56 -8.81
CA ARG A 162 4.69 13.98 -8.92
C ARG A 162 4.21 14.46 -10.28
N ASN A 163 3.46 15.55 -10.28
CA ASN A 163 2.97 16.20 -11.49
C ASN A 163 3.28 17.70 -11.41
N GLY A 164 4.48 18.06 -11.84
CA GLY A 164 5.02 19.41 -11.70
C GLY A 164 5.38 19.72 -10.26
N THR A 165 4.72 20.72 -9.67
CA THR A 165 4.89 21.13 -8.27
C THR A 165 4.02 20.35 -7.29
N ASP A 166 3.09 19.55 -7.80
CA ASP A 166 2.02 18.94 -7.03
C ASP A 166 2.11 17.42 -7.00
N TRP A 167 1.60 16.82 -5.94
CA TRP A 167 1.46 15.37 -5.83
C TRP A 167 0.04 14.95 -6.20
N LYS A 168 -0.08 13.86 -6.96
CA LYS A 168 -1.35 13.28 -7.33
C LYS A 168 -1.38 11.82 -6.90
N PHE A 169 -2.50 11.39 -6.37
CA PHE A 169 -2.74 9.99 -6.03
C PHE A 169 -3.67 9.39 -7.06
N ARG A 170 -3.35 8.19 -7.50
CA ARG A 170 -4.15 7.41 -8.42
C ARG A 170 -4.42 6.06 -7.79
N ALA A 171 -5.67 5.75 -7.49
CA ALA A 171 -6.09 4.39 -7.21
C ALA A 171 -5.98 3.58 -8.50
N VAL A 172 -5.11 2.57 -8.48
CA VAL A 172 -4.93 1.67 -9.61
C VAL A 172 -5.87 0.47 -9.45
N GLY A 173 -5.93 -0.12 -8.24
CA GLY A 173 -6.77 -1.29 -7.95
C GLY A 173 -6.45 -2.48 -8.86
N GLN A 174 -5.16 -2.69 -9.16
CA GLN A 174 -4.72 -3.76 -10.05
C GLN A 174 -4.17 -4.91 -9.24
N GLY A 175 -4.90 -6.02 -9.22
CA GLY A 175 -4.39 -7.27 -8.67
C GLY A 175 -3.30 -7.86 -9.56
N PHE A 176 -2.39 -8.58 -8.93
CA PHE A 176 -1.27 -9.27 -9.52
C PHE A 176 -1.27 -10.71 -9.02
N ASN A 177 -1.11 -11.64 -9.96
CA ASN A 177 -0.99 -13.05 -9.65
C ASN A 177 0.50 -13.41 -9.49
N GLY A 178 0.84 -14.11 -8.41
CA GLY A 178 2.22 -14.53 -8.11
C GLY A 178 2.88 -13.83 -6.91
N GLY A 179 2.14 -13.00 -6.17
CA GLY A 179 2.61 -12.43 -4.90
C GLY A 179 3.69 -11.35 -5.04
N LEU A 180 4.50 -11.19 -4.00
CA LEU A 180 5.45 -10.08 -3.87
C LEU A 180 6.64 -10.16 -4.83
N GLY A 181 7.20 -11.35 -5.05
CA GLY A 181 8.39 -11.55 -5.87
C GLY A 181 8.26 -11.05 -7.32
N PRO A 182 7.27 -11.51 -8.11
CA PRO A 182 7.07 -11.05 -9.47
C PRO A 182 6.64 -9.58 -9.55
N LEU A 183 5.92 -9.08 -8.55
CA LEU A 183 5.60 -7.64 -8.45
C LEU A 183 6.88 -6.81 -8.29
N ALA A 184 7.74 -7.18 -7.34
CA ALA A 184 9.02 -6.52 -7.08
C ALA A 184 9.93 -6.57 -8.32
N LYS A 185 10.01 -7.74 -8.97
CA LYS A 185 10.77 -7.94 -10.21
C LYS A 185 10.24 -7.09 -11.36
N ASN A 186 8.92 -6.90 -11.46
CA ASN A 186 8.29 -6.04 -12.47
C ASN A 186 8.72 -4.57 -12.30
N TYR A 187 8.90 -4.12 -11.06
CA TYR A 187 9.42 -2.78 -10.73
C TYR A 187 10.95 -2.68 -10.71
N GLY A 188 11.65 -3.76 -11.08
CA GLY A 188 13.11 -3.79 -11.21
C GLY A 188 13.86 -4.02 -9.90
N VAL A 189 13.20 -4.50 -8.84
CA VAL A 189 13.87 -4.97 -7.62
C VAL A 189 14.59 -6.29 -7.95
N ALA A 190 15.84 -6.42 -7.51
CA ALA A 190 16.58 -7.67 -7.66
C ALA A 190 16.20 -8.59 -6.48
N VAL A 191 15.12 -9.36 -6.64
CA VAL A 191 14.71 -10.41 -5.69
C VAL A 191 15.58 -11.66 -5.81
#